data_AF-A0A3P6SF84-F1
#
_entry.id   AF-A0A3P6SF84-F1
#
_cell.length_a   1.000
_cell.length_b   1.000
_cell.length_c   1.000
_cell.angle_alpha   90.00
_cell.angle_beta   90.00
_cell.angle_gamma   90.00
#
_symmetry.space_group_name_H-M   'P 1'
#
loop_
_entity.id
_entity.type
_entity.pdbx_description
1 polymer ?
#
loop_
_entity_poly.entity_id
_entity_poly.type
_entity_poly.pdbx_seq_one_letter_code
_entity_poly.pdbx_strand_id
1 'polypeptide(L)' 'MEPGSDYIECIGEPKGEDFNCSDMIKFRLEYSSYIWDHRHYFNVWVHQYGESGCNTTLPEPKLGLADKAVS' A
#
# COMPACT_ATOMS: atom_id res chain seq x y z
N MET A 1 -3.83 5.17 -5.68
CA MET A 1 -2.79 6.12 -6.11
C MET A 1 -3.45 7.08 -7.08
N GLU A 2 -3.59 8.35 -6.73
CA GLU A 2 -4.19 9.33 -7.63
C GLU A 2 -3.21 9.64 -8.78
N PRO A 3 -3.70 9.79 -10.03
CA PRO A 3 -2.85 10.22 -11.14
C PRO A 3 -2.13 11.53 -10.81
N GLY A 4 -0.80 11.57 -11.03
CA GLY A 4 0.03 12.74 -10.74
C GLY A 4 0.57 12.81 -9.31
N SER A 5 0.41 11.76 -8.50
CA SER A 5 1.07 11.70 -7.20
C SER A 5 2.59 11.58 -7.33
N ASP A 6 3.36 12.27 -6.49
CA ASP A 6 4.82 12.18 -6.47
C ASP A 6 5.28 10.88 -5.83
N TYR A 7 6.09 10.10 -6.54
CA TYR A 7 6.73 8.89 -6.04
C TYR A 7 8.15 8.72 -6.59
N ILE A 8 8.95 7.92 -5.89
CA ILE A 8 10.26 7.48 -6.36
C ILE A 8 10.18 5.96 -6.51
N GLU A 9 10.64 5.47 -7.65
CA GLU A 9 10.77 4.04 -7.90
C GLU A 9 12.23 3.63 -7.69
N CYS A 10 12.47 2.71 -6.75
CA CYS A 10 13.79 2.16 -6.48
C CYS A 10 14.03 0.94 -7.39
N ILE A 11 14.73 1.14 -8.50
CA ILE A 11 14.98 0.12 -9.55
C ILE A 11 16.44 -0.34 -9.63
N GLY A 12 17.27 -0.03 -8.63
CA GLY A 12 18.67 -0.44 -8.58
C GLY A 12 18.87 -1.91 -8.20
N GLU A 13 20.13 -2.25 -7.90
CA GLU A 13 20.54 -3.59 -7.50
C GLU A 13 20.73 -3.65 -5.96
N PRO A 14 20.33 -4.76 -5.31
CA PRO A 14 19.71 -5.95 -5.89
C PRO A 14 18.25 -5.73 -6.30
N LYS A 15 17.84 -6.32 -7.41
CA LYS A 15 16.45 -6.23 -7.88
C LYS A 15 15.47 -6.69 -6.80
N GLY A 16 14.49 -5.83 -6.52
CA GLY A 16 13.46 -6.09 -5.51
C GLY A 16 13.82 -5.57 -4.11
N GLU A 17 15.09 -5.28 -3.83
CA GLU A 17 15.54 -4.65 -2.59
C GLU A 17 16.74 -3.73 -2.84
N ASP A 18 16.55 -2.67 -3.62
CA ASP A 18 17.55 -1.60 -3.75
C ASP A 18 17.70 -0.86 -2.41
N PHE A 19 18.64 -1.35 -1.60
CA PHE A 19 18.95 -0.79 -0.28
C PHE A 19 19.49 0.62 -0.39
N ASN A 20 20.24 0.95 -1.45
CA ASN A 20 20.82 2.29 -1.60
C ASN A 20 19.73 3.36 -1.75
N CYS A 21 18.62 3.02 -2.41
CA CYS A 21 17.47 3.89 -2.55
C CYS A 21 16.56 3.85 -1.32
N SER A 22 16.17 2.66 -0.87
CA SER A 22 15.19 2.49 0.21
C SER A 22 15.72 2.94 1.58
N ASP A 23 17.02 2.80 1.86
CA ASP A 23 17.60 3.25 3.13
C ASP A 23 17.66 4.77 3.28
N MET A 24 17.56 5.53 2.18
CA MET A 24 17.48 6.99 2.25
C MET A 24 16.14 7.46 2.85
N ILE A 25 15.11 6.63 2.80
CA ILE A 25 13.77 6.94 3.29
C ILE A 25 13.68 6.44 4.74
N LYS A 26 14.06 7.29 5.69
CA LYS A 26 13.97 6.97 7.12
C LYS A 26 12.61 7.42 7.68
N PHE A 27 11.84 6.46 8.18
CA PHE A 27 10.62 6.72 8.93
C PHE A 27 10.95 7.06 10.38
N ARG A 28 10.22 8.01 10.96
CA ARG A 28 10.27 8.23 12.41
C ARG A 28 9.58 7.05 13.08
N LEU A 29 10.30 6.36 13.97
CA LEU A 29 9.75 5.24 14.75
C LEU A 29 8.86 5.71 15.91
N GLU A 30 8.54 6.99 15.97
CA GLU A 30 7.54 7.49 16.91
C GLU A 30 6.17 6.93 16.51
N TYR A 31 5.52 6.24 17.45
CA TYR A 31 4.38 5.36 17.19
C TYR A 31 3.26 6.03 16.38
N SER A 32 2.94 7.29 16.67
CA SER A 32 1.90 8.04 15.96
C SER A 32 2.26 8.32 14.51
N SER A 33 3.50 8.78 14.25
CA SER A 33 3.98 9.08 12.90
C SER A 33 4.10 7.83 12.03
N TYR A 34 4.67 6.75 12.58
CA TYR A 34 4.81 5.48 11.88
C TYR A 34 3.46 4.90 11.45
N ILE A 35 2.47 4.89 12.35
CA ILE A 35 1.14 4.36 12.04
C ILE A 35 0.44 5.21 10.98
N TRP A 36 0.65 6.52 10.97
CA TRP A 36 0.09 7.41 9.94
C TRP A 36 0.73 7.13 8.57
N ASP A 37 2.06 7.14 8.50
CA ASP A 37 2.82 6.85 7.26
C ASP A 37 2.49 5.45 6.71
N HIS A 38 2.34 4.46 7.59
CA HIS A 38 2.03 3.08 7.19
C HIS A 38 0.58 2.88 6.71
N ARG A 39 -0.34 3.80 7.02
CA ARG A 39 -1.76 3.68 6.61
C ARG A 39 -2.12 4.58 5.43
N HIS A 40 -1.30 5.56 5.11
CA HIS A 40 -1.60 6.60 4.15
C HIS A 40 -0.64 6.58 2.96
N TYR A 41 -1.16 6.27 1.78
CA TYR A 41 -0.38 6.22 0.54
C TYR A 41 -1.08 7.05 -0.53
N PHE A 42 -0.41 8.06 -1.08
CA PHE A 42 -0.91 8.84 -2.22
C PHE A 42 -2.31 9.40 -2.01
N ASN A 43 -2.53 10.10 -0.89
CA ASN A 43 -3.81 10.62 -0.42
C ASN A 43 -4.87 9.56 -0.07
N VAL A 44 -4.53 8.27 -0.15
CA VAL A 44 -5.43 7.17 0.09
C VAL A 44 -5.16 6.52 1.44
N TRP A 45 -6.22 6.31 2.21
CA TRP A 45 -6.15 5.54 3.46
C TRP A 45 -6.31 4.05 3.17
N VAL A 46 -5.19 3.31 3.10
CA VAL A 46 -5.16 1.91 2.65
C VAL A 46 -6.08 0.99 3.46
N HIS A 47 -6.24 1.24 4.77
CA HIS A 47 -7.17 0.45 5.59
C HIS A 47 -8.63 0.48 5.13
N GLN A 48 -9.05 1.48 4.33
CA GLN A 48 -10.38 1.55 3.73
C GLN A 48 -10.61 0.50 2.65
N TYR A 49 -9.54 -0.10 2.11
CA TYR A 49 -9.62 -1.20 1.15
C TYR A 49 -9.55 -2.57 1.84
N GLY A 50 -9.29 -2.60 3.16
CA GLY A 50 -9.34 -3.79 3.98
C GLY A 50 -10.60 -3.84 4.85
N GLU A 51 -10.48 -4.48 6.02
CA GLU A 51 -11.58 -4.65 6.95
C GLU A 51 -12.27 -3.33 7.34
N SER A 52 -11.50 -2.25 7.55
CA SER A 52 -12.05 -0.97 8.05
C SER A 52 -12.97 -0.25 7.06
N GLY A 53 -12.87 -0.51 5.75
CA GLY A 53 -13.83 -0.01 4.77
C GLY A 53 -14.78 -1.09 4.24
N CYS A 54 -14.67 -2.32 4.74
CA CYS A 54 -15.59 -3.38 4.41
C CYS A 54 -16.95 -3.12 5.07
N ASN A 55 -18.01 -3.07 4.28
CA ASN A 55 -19.35 -3.03 4.82
C ASN A 55 -19.77 -4.44 5.25
N THR A 56 -19.63 -4.74 6.54
CA THR A 56 -19.95 -6.04 7.15
C THR A 56 -21.42 -6.42 7.09
N THR A 57 -22.30 -5.49 6.69
CA THR A 57 -23.72 -5.79 6.44
C THR A 57 -23.98 -6.35 5.04
N LEU A 58 -23.00 -6.27 4.13
CA LEU A 58 -23.06 -6.93 2.84
C LEU A 58 -22.63 -8.39 3.01
N PRO A 59 -23.32 -9.35 2.37
CA PRO A 59 -22.88 -10.74 2.37
C PRO A 59 -21.49 -10.82 1.74
N GLU A 60 -20.58 -11.59 2.35
CA GLU A 60 -19.23 -11.75 1.82
C GLU A 60 -19.30 -12.15 0.34
N PRO A 61 -18.56 -11.46 -0.54
CA PRO A 61 -18.50 -11.87 -1.93
C PRO A 61 -17.95 -13.29 -1.97
N LYS A 62 -18.74 -14.23 -2.50
CA LYS A 62 -18.29 -15.61 -2.69
C LYS A 62 -16.98 -15.57 -3.49
N LEU A 63 -15.89 -15.96 -2.84
CA LEU A 63 -14.56 -16.09 -3.43
C LEU A 63 -14.68 -17.01 -4.65
N GLY A 64 -14.71 -16.45 -5.87
CA GLY A 64 -14.99 -17.26 -7.05
C GLY A 64 -14.89 -16.58 -8.41
N LEU A 65 -14.38 -15.35 -8.52
CA LEU A 65 -14.27 -14.67 -9.82
C LEU A 65 -13.07 -13.72 -9.97
N ALA A 66 -12.01 -13.87 -9.17
CA ALA A 66 -10.76 -13.12 -9.34
C ALA A 66 -9.66 -13.91 -10.08
N ASP A 67 -9.78 -15.24 -10.21
CA ASP A 67 -8.73 -16.09 -10.83
C ASP A 67 -8.86 -16.25 -12.36
N LYS A 68 -9.61 -15.37 -13.05
CA LYS A 68 -9.77 -15.45 -14.53
C LYS A 68 -9.46 -14.15 -15.28
N ALA A 69 -8.56 -13.34 -14.74
CA ALA A 69 -8.07 -12.16 -15.46
C ALA A 69 -6.56 -11.96 -15.34
N VAL A 70 -5.76 -13.01 -15.52
CA VAL A 70 -4.41 -12.92 -16.11
C VAL A 70 -4.25 -14.15 -17.00
N SER A 71 -3.98 -13.88 -18.28
CA SER A 71 -3.82 -14.85 -19.36
C SER A 71 -2.49 -15.59 -19.31
#